data_AF-A0A9E5WSX3-F1
#
_entry.id   AF-A0A9E5WSX3-F1
#
_cell.length_a   1.000
_cell.length_b   1.000
_cell.length_c   1.000
_cell.angle_alpha   90.00
_cell.angle_beta   90.00
_cell.angle_gamma   90.00
#
_symmetry.space_group_name_H-M   'P 1'
#
loop_
_entity.id
_entity.type
_entity.pdbx_description
1 polymer ?
#
loop_
_entity_poly.entity_id
_entity_poly.type
_entity_poly.pdbx_seq_one_letter_code
_entity_poly.pdbx_strand_id
1 'polypeptide(L)'
;MMHHRPQQTLQRPATLSGIGFLTGADVRIRFLPAKENSGIAFQRLDLPDSPPVAARLENVISGQRRTVIASRGVTVMMIEHVMAALAGLQIDNCCLVQVDAAEPPGFDGSAQPIVEALLQAGITCQTAPRKLLRISEPARVDGLNGQASIVARPGPQPASLVPTSPTFQITYALDYGPDSLVPPQKATFVITPETFQ
;
A
#
# COMPACT_ATOMS: atom_id res chain seq x y z
N MET A 1 17.33 -17.74 -14.28
CA MET A 1 17.32 -16.28 -14.51
C MET A 1 16.10 -15.71 -13.79
N MET A 2 16.28 -14.66 -12.98
CA MET A 2 15.17 -14.04 -12.24
C MET A 2 14.27 -13.30 -13.23
N HIS A 3 13.01 -13.72 -13.35
CA HIS A 3 12.02 -13.03 -14.16
C HIS A 3 11.53 -11.82 -13.35
N HIS A 4 12.25 -10.71 -13.45
CA HIS A 4 11.82 -9.44 -12.89
C HIS A 4 10.78 -8.84 -13.83
N ARG A 5 9.55 -8.60 -13.34
CA ARG A 5 8.61 -7.76 -14.07
C ARG A 5 9.19 -6.35 -14.23
N PRO A 6 8.90 -5.62 -15.32
CA PRO A 6 9.22 -4.21 -15.41
C PRO A 6 8.53 -3.43 -14.27
N GLN A 7 9.12 -2.30 -13.89
CA GLN A 7 8.47 -1.34 -13.00
C GLN A 7 7.20 -0.79 -13.67
N GLN A 8 6.21 -0.41 -12.87
CA GLN A 8 4.95 0.13 -13.36
C GLN A 8 4.65 1.49 -12.73
N THR A 9 4.01 2.35 -13.52
CA THR A 9 3.56 3.69 -13.16
C THR A 9 2.20 3.94 -13.82
N LEU A 10 1.57 5.09 -13.54
CA LEU A 10 0.33 5.47 -14.20
C LEU A 10 0.57 5.99 -15.62
N GLN A 11 -0.39 5.77 -16.52
CA GLN A 11 -0.36 6.35 -17.87
C GLN A 11 -0.73 7.84 -17.86
N ARG A 12 -1.77 8.18 -17.09
CA ARG A 12 -2.24 9.57 -16.90
C ARG A 12 -2.52 9.83 -15.42
N PRO A 13 -2.59 11.10 -15.00
CA PRO A 13 -3.02 11.45 -13.66
C PRO A 13 -4.43 10.93 -13.33
N ALA A 14 -4.63 10.50 -12.08
CA ALA A 14 -5.95 10.20 -11.50
C ALA A 14 -6.23 11.20 -10.38
N THR A 15 -7.46 11.68 -10.24
CA THR A 15 -7.85 12.60 -9.14
C THR A 15 -9.14 12.11 -8.52
N LEU A 16 -9.16 12.07 -7.19
CA LEU A 16 -10.33 11.76 -6.38
C LEU A 16 -10.54 12.88 -5.37
N SER A 17 -11.78 13.11 -4.97
CA SER A 17 -12.13 14.04 -3.89
C SER A 17 -13.15 13.37 -2.98
N GLY A 18 -13.11 13.71 -1.70
CA GLY A 18 -14.02 13.17 -0.70
C GLY A 18 -13.73 13.77 0.66
N ILE A 19 -14.38 13.22 1.70
CA ILE A 19 -14.27 13.73 3.06
C ILE A 19 -13.18 12.94 3.80
N GLY A 20 -12.29 13.65 4.51
CA GLY A 20 -11.30 13.05 5.39
C GLY A 20 -11.97 12.39 6.61
N PHE A 21 -11.56 11.16 6.94
CA PHE A 21 -12.20 10.38 7.99
C PHE A 21 -12.00 10.98 9.40
N LEU A 22 -10.81 11.48 9.73
CA LEU A 22 -10.53 12.06 11.05
C LEU A 22 -10.81 13.56 11.10
N THR A 23 -10.53 14.24 10.00
CA THR A 23 -10.59 15.71 9.90
C THR A 23 -11.98 16.22 9.55
N GLY A 24 -12.80 15.42 8.87
CA GLY A 24 -14.09 15.84 8.33
C GLY A 24 -13.98 16.91 7.24
N ALA A 25 -12.77 17.20 6.76
CA ALA A 25 -12.51 18.22 5.75
C ALA A 25 -12.70 17.68 4.34
N ASP A 26 -13.00 18.55 3.39
CA ASP A 26 -12.91 18.22 1.96
C ASP A 26 -11.44 18.01 1.59
N VAL A 27 -11.12 16.80 1.15
CA VAL A 27 -9.78 16.39 0.76
C VAL A 27 -9.80 15.99 -0.71
N ARG A 28 -8.81 16.49 -1.46
CA ARG A 28 -8.47 15.98 -2.79
C ARG A 28 -7.20 15.16 -2.73
N ILE A 29 -7.20 14.02 -3.43
CA ILE A 29 -6.02 13.22 -3.69
C ILE A 29 -5.76 13.08 -5.19
N ARG A 30 -4.53 13.34 -5.62
CA ARG A 30 -4.13 13.21 -7.03
C ARG A 30 -2.91 12.31 -7.18
N PHE A 31 -3.06 11.29 -8.01
CA PHE A 31 -2.03 10.31 -8.33
C PHE A 31 -1.36 10.71 -9.64
N LEU A 32 -0.04 10.86 -9.64
CA LEU A 32 0.73 11.23 -10.82
C LEU A 32 1.69 10.11 -11.23
N PRO A 33 1.90 9.93 -12.54
CA PRO A 33 3.00 9.11 -13.04
C PRO A 33 4.33 9.61 -12.48
N ALA A 34 5.19 8.68 -12.06
CA ALA A 34 6.54 8.99 -11.62
C ALA A 34 7.61 8.21 -12.41
N LYS A 35 8.84 8.74 -12.40
CA LYS A 35 10.00 8.14 -13.08
C LYS A 35 10.39 6.81 -12.41
N GLU A 36 11.13 6.01 -13.16
CA GLU A 36 11.70 4.76 -12.64
C GLU A 36 12.51 4.98 -11.36
N ASN A 37 12.43 4.05 -10.43
CA ASN A 37 13.12 4.05 -9.14
C ASN A 37 12.76 5.21 -8.20
N SER A 38 11.73 6.01 -8.51
CA SER A 38 11.25 7.06 -7.60
C SER A 38 10.51 6.50 -6.39
N GLY A 39 9.84 5.35 -6.56
CA GLY A 39 9.00 4.74 -5.54
C GLY A 39 7.68 5.51 -5.34
N ILE A 40 7.11 5.36 -4.16
CA ILE A 40 5.88 6.04 -3.75
C ILE A 40 6.23 7.19 -2.82
N ALA A 41 5.74 8.39 -3.11
CA ALA A 41 5.93 9.56 -2.28
C ALA A 41 4.64 10.37 -2.16
N PHE A 42 4.41 10.95 -0.99
CA PHE A 42 3.26 11.77 -0.66
C PHE A 42 3.68 13.24 -0.55
N GLN A 43 2.92 14.14 -1.15
CA GLN A 43 3.22 15.57 -1.15
C GLN A 43 1.98 16.37 -0.73
N ARG A 44 2.14 17.14 0.34
CA ARG A 44 1.14 18.06 0.88
C ARG A 44 1.28 19.43 0.23
N LEU A 45 0.31 19.80 -0.59
CA LEU A 45 0.33 21.07 -1.34
C LEU A 45 -0.19 22.26 -0.52
N ASP A 46 -0.82 21.99 0.63
CA ASP A 46 -1.29 23.01 1.57
C ASP A 46 -0.14 23.65 2.37
N LEU A 47 1.05 23.05 2.34
CA LEU A 47 2.24 23.51 3.06
C LEU A 47 3.22 24.25 2.13
N PRO A 48 3.90 25.31 2.62
CA PRO A 48 4.93 26.01 1.85
C PRO A 48 6.05 25.05 1.44
N ASP A 49 6.58 25.24 0.24
CA ASP A 49 7.59 24.40 -0.43
C ASP A 49 7.19 22.92 -0.68
N SER A 50 6.10 22.47 -0.06
CA SER A 50 5.45 21.17 -0.25
C SER A 50 6.47 20.01 -0.38
N PRO A 51 7.38 19.77 0.57
CA PRO A 51 8.40 18.74 0.39
C PRO A 51 7.75 17.34 0.37
N PRO A 52 8.17 16.44 -0.55
CA PRO A 52 7.63 15.10 -0.61
C PRO A 52 8.13 14.23 0.55
N VAL A 53 7.23 13.40 1.09
CA VAL A 53 7.50 12.38 2.10
C VAL A 53 7.47 11.01 1.42
N ALA A 54 8.64 10.37 1.28
CA ALA A 54 8.72 9.04 0.70
C ALA A 54 8.08 7.99 1.61
N ALA A 55 7.28 7.09 1.05
CA ALA A 55 6.64 5.98 1.77
C ALA A 55 7.65 4.86 2.06
N ARG A 56 8.57 5.13 2.98
CA ARG A 56 9.67 4.25 3.38
C ARG A 56 9.62 4.00 4.89
N LEU A 57 10.14 2.84 5.31
CA LEU A 57 10.20 2.45 6.72
C LEU A 57 10.89 3.51 7.60
N GLU A 58 11.93 4.16 7.08
CA GLU A 58 12.67 5.23 7.77
C GLU A 58 11.82 6.48 8.10
N ASN A 59 10.73 6.71 7.37
CA ASN A 59 9.83 7.84 7.59
C ASN A 59 8.59 7.43 8.41
N VAL A 60 8.42 6.15 8.77
CA VAL A 60 7.27 5.69 9.55
C VAL A 60 7.42 6.18 11.00
N ILE A 61 6.37 6.83 11.51
CA ILE A 61 6.29 7.25 12.91
C ILE A 61 5.13 6.55 13.62
N SER A 62 5.13 6.58 14.96
CA SER A 62 4.07 5.96 15.74
C SER A 62 2.72 6.64 15.48
N GLY A 63 1.72 5.85 15.08
CA GLY A 63 0.34 6.27 14.94
C GLY A 63 -0.56 5.28 15.64
N GLN A 64 -1.49 5.75 16.49
CA GLN A 64 -2.47 4.85 17.09
C GLN A 64 -3.48 4.40 16.03
N ARG A 65 -3.51 3.08 15.77
CA ARG A 65 -4.47 2.42 14.86
C ARG A 65 -4.45 2.95 13.42
N ARG A 66 -3.31 3.46 12.95
CA ARG A 66 -3.12 3.95 11.58
C ARG A 66 -1.65 3.99 11.20
N THR A 67 -1.35 4.00 9.91
CA THR A 67 0.02 4.22 9.43
C THR A 67 0.26 5.70 9.20
N VAL A 68 1.37 6.21 9.75
CA VAL A 68 1.76 7.62 9.62
C VAL A 68 3.19 7.69 9.13
N ILE A 69 3.43 8.56 8.14
CA ILE A 69 4.76 8.90 7.66
C ILE A 69 5.05 10.37 7.90
N ALA A 70 6.29 10.68 8.28
CA ALA A 70 6.75 12.05 8.46
C ALA A 70 8.18 12.24 7.95
N SER A 71 8.42 13.40 7.34
CA SER A 71 9.77 13.82 6.94
C SER A 71 9.81 15.34 6.78
N ARG A 72 10.93 15.95 7.17
CA ARG A 72 11.17 17.41 7.02
C ARG A 72 10.03 18.28 7.57
N GLY A 73 9.44 17.88 8.69
CA GLY A 73 8.32 18.60 9.33
C GLY A 73 6.95 18.37 8.70
N VAL A 74 6.85 17.62 7.60
CA VAL A 74 5.58 17.24 6.98
C VAL A 74 5.14 15.87 7.50
N THR A 75 3.86 15.75 7.85
CA THR A 75 3.24 14.49 8.30
C THR A 75 2.03 14.16 7.43
N VAL A 76 1.93 12.88 7.04
CA VAL A 76 0.80 12.29 6.31
C VAL A 76 0.35 11.03 7.05
N MET A 77 -0.95 10.96 7.34
CA MET A 77 -1.59 9.88 8.09
C MET A 77 -2.50 9.05 7.19
N MET A 78 -2.87 7.86 7.67
CA MET A 78 -3.85 6.97 7.02
C MET A 78 -3.46 6.59 5.59
N ILE A 79 -2.17 6.32 5.36
CA ILE A 79 -1.65 5.99 4.03
C ILE A 79 -1.93 4.52 3.63
N GLU A 80 -2.38 3.67 4.57
CA GLU A 80 -2.48 2.23 4.41
C GLU A 80 -3.38 1.79 3.25
N HIS A 81 -4.57 2.39 3.06
CA HIS A 81 -5.47 2.00 1.96
C HIS A 81 -4.93 2.42 0.59
N VAL A 82 -4.30 3.60 0.54
CA VAL A 82 -3.60 4.09 -0.65
C VAL A 82 -2.45 3.14 -1.01
N MET A 83 -1.63 2.77 -0.03
CA MET A 83 -0.52 1.84 -0.22
C MET A 83 -1.01 0.44 -0.61
N ALA A 84 -2.13 -0.03 -0.05
CA ALA A 84 -2.75 -1.29 -0.43
C ALA A 84 -3.20 -1.28 -1.89
N ALA A 85 -3.90 -0.23 -2.34
CA ALA A 85 -4.34 -0.10 -3.74
C ALA A 85 -3.16 -0.10 -4.73
N LEU A 86 -2.12 0.69 -4.42
CA LEU A 86 -0.92 0.76 -5.27
C LEU A 86 -0.18 -0.58 -5.31
N ALA A 87 -0.04 -1.26 -4.16
CA ALA A 87 0.62 -2.56 -4.07
C ALA A 87 -0.18 -3.67 -4.77
N GLY A 88 -1.50 -3.69 -4.59
CA GLY A 88 -2.41 -4.65 -5.21
C GLY A 88 -2.40 -4.55 -6.73
N LEU A 89 -2.43 -3.33 -7.26
CA LEU A 89 -2.31 -3.05 -8.70
C LEU A 89 -0.87 -3.05 -9.23
N GLN A 90 0.10 -3.43 -8.39
CA GLN A 90 1.52 -3.54 -8.75
C GLN A 90 2.18 -2.23 -9.24
N ILE A 91 1.64 -1.07 -8.87
CA ILE A 91 2.20 0.25 -9.20
C ILE A 91 3.43 0.51 -8.31
N ASP A 92 4.58 0.72 -8.96
CA ASP A 92 5.88 0.83 -8.28
C ASP A 92 6.30 2.26 -8.04
N ASN A 93 5.96 3.14 -8.98
CA ASN A 93 6.36 4.53 -9.01
C ASN A 93 5.11 5.39 -9.15
N CYS A 94 4.81 6.19 -8.15
CA CYS A 94 3.69 7.11 -8.15
C CYS A 94 4.02 8.28 -7.24
N CYS A 95 3.89 9.49 -7.77
CA CYS A 95 3.96 10.69 -6.95
C CYS A 95 2.53 11.07 -6.60
N LEU A 96 2.22 11.02 -5.31
CA LEU A 96 0.93 11.45 -4.82
C LEU A 96 1.04 12.92 -4.47
N VAL A 97 0.39 13.73 -5.29
CA VAL A 97 0.37 15.18 -5.17
C VAL A 97 -1.02 15.54 -4.72
N GLN A 98 -1.14 16.40 -3.72
CA GLN A 98 -2.38 16.71 -3.03
C GLN A 98 -2.77 15.61 -2.07
N VAL A 99 -2.44 15.84 -0.82
CA VAL A 99 -3.50 15.86 0.16
C VAL A 99 -3.61 17.33 0.54
N ASP A 100 -4.75 17.95 0.33
CA ASP A 100 -5.02 19.34 0.80
C ASP A 100 -5.14 19.38 2.35
N ALA A 101 -4.82 18.27 3.00
CA ALA A 101 -4.97 17.94 4.39
C ALA A 101 -3.88 16.94 4.82
N ALA A 102 -3.91 16.47 6.07
CA ALA A 102 -2.94 15.52 6.59
C ALA A 102 -3.29 14.04 6.33
N GLU A 103 -4.43 13.73 5.70
CA GLU A 103 -4.92 12.37 5.44
C GLU A 103 -5.63 12.28 4.08
N PRO A 104 -5.57 11.15 3.35
CA PRO A 104 -6.38 10.94 2.16
C PRO A 104 -7.88 10.89 2.48
N PRO A 105 -8.77 11.06 1.48
CA PRO A 105 -10.21 10.91 1.69
C PRO A 105 -10.55 9.50 2.20
N GLY A 106 -11.52 9.42 3.12
CA GLY A 106 -11.96 8.15 3.69
C GLY A 106 -12.82 7.30 2.74
N PHE A 107 -13.39 7.91 1.70
CA PHE A 107 -14.31 7.27 0.75
C PHE A 107 -15.39 6.41 1.45
N ASP A 108 -15.47 5.12 1.12
CA ASP A 108 -16.35 4.10 1.71
C ASP A 108 -15.65 3.29 2.83
N GLY A 109 -14.44 3.67 3.21
CA GLY A 109 -13.58 2.94 4.15
C GLY A 109 -12.77 1.81 3.52
N SER A 110 -12.89 1.56 2.22
CA SER A 110 -12.14 0.53 1.49
C SER A 110 -11.09 1.16 0.56
N ALA A 111 -10.33 0.29 -0.14
CA ALA A 111 -9.42 0.70 -1.20
C ALA A 111 -10.08 0.74 -2.59
N GLN A 112 -11.33 0.26 -2.73
CA GLN A 112 -11.99 0.07 -4.02
C GLN A 112 -12.11 1.37 -4.84
N PRO A 113 -12.53 2.51 -4.28
CA PRO A 113 -12.62 3.76 -5.05
C PRO A 113 -11.25 4.21 -5.61
N ILE A 114 -10.17 3.91 -4.89
CA ILE A 114 -8.80 4.20 -5.33
C ILE A 114 -8.41 3.25 -6.46
N VAL A 115 -8.69 1.95 -6.33
CA VAL A 115 -8.42 0.95 -7.35
C VAL A 115 -9.11 1.30 -8.67
N GLU A 116 -10.40 1.63 -8.64
CA GLU A 116 -11.17 1.99 -9.82
C GLU A 116 -10.58 3.21 -10.54
N ALA A 117 -10.20 4.25 -9.79
CA ALA A 117 -9.60 5.46 -10.35
C ALA A 117 -8.23 5.19 -10.99
N LEU A 118 -7.40 4.34 -10.37
CA LEU A 118 -6.09 3.96 -10.90
C LEU A 118 -6.21 3.10 -12.16
N LEU A 119 -7.16 2.17 -12.20
CA LEU A 119 -7.45 1.36 -13.39
C LEU A 119 -7.94 2.22 -14.55
N GLN A 120 -8.87 3.16 -14.30
CA GLN A 120 -9.31 4.12 -15.30
C GLN A 120 -8.15 4.95 -15.84
N ALA A 121 -7.26 5.41 -14.95
CA ALA A 121 -6.07 6.17 -15.30
C ALA A 121 -5.04 5.36 -16.12
N GLY A 122 -5.17 4.03 -16.16
CA GLY A 122 -4.30 3.15 -16.92
C GLY A 122 -2.94 2.96 -16.26
N ILE A 123 -2.42 1.74 -16.37
CA ILE A 123 -1.12 1.35 -15.84
C ILE A 123 -0.18 1.10 -17.02
N THR A 124 1.06 1.59 -16.93
CA THR A 124 2.09 1.38 -17.96
C THR A 124 3.37 0.84 -17.38
N CYS A 125 4.03 -0.02 -18.15
CA CYS A 125 5.33 -0.56 -17.83
C CYS A 125 6.42 0.46 -18.16
N GLN A 126 7.46 0.46 -17.33
CA GLN A 126 8.69 1.19 -17.52
C GLN A 126 9.80 0.21 -17.93
N THR A 127 10.96 0.72 -18.29
CA THR A 127 12.08 -0.10 -18.79
C THR A 127 12.88 -0.75 -17.65
N ALA A 128 12.98 -0.09 -16.49
CA ALA A 128 13.70 -0.62 -15.35
C ALA A 128 13.03 -1.89 -14.76
N PRO A 129 13.81 -2.91 -14.37
CA PRO A 129 13.27 -4.08 -13.68
C PRO A 129 12.80 -3.73 -12.26
N ARG A 130 11.73 -4.36 -11.79
CA ARG A 130 11.27 -4.25 -10.41
C ARG A 130 12.15 -5.09 -9.49
N LYS A 131 12.71 -4.42 -8.48
CA LYS A 131 13.37 -5.08 -7.34
C LYS A 131 12.31 -5.72 -6.45
N LEU A 132 12.46 -7.00 -6.15
CA LEU A 132 11.57 -7.76 -5.27
C LEU A 132 12.31 -8.14 -3.99
N LEU A 133 11.64 -8.02 -2.85
CA LEU A 133 12.12 -8.59 -1.59
C LEU A 133 11.70 -10.06 -1.54
N ARG A 134 12.67 -10.97 -1.52
CA ARG A 134 12.42 -12.41 -1.37
C ARG A 134 12.65 -12.82 0.08
N ILE A 135 11.65 -13.46 0.69
CA ILE A 135 11.80 -14.09 2.00
C ILE A 135 12.53 -15.43 1.78
N SER A 136 13.76 -15.54 2.27
CA SER A 136 14.59 -16.74 2.19
C SER A 136 14.37 -17.69 3.37
N GLU A 137 14.05 -17.14 4.54
CA GLU A 137 13.87 -17.88 5.79
C GLU A 137 12.66 -17.34 6.55
N PRO A 138 11.98 -18.17 7.37
CA PRO A 138 10.88 -17.70 8.19
C PRO A 138 11.33 -16.64 9.19
N ALA A 139 10.55 -15.57 9.31
CA ALA A 139 10.70 -14.53 10.32
C ALA A 139 9.37 -14.32 11.03
N ARG A 140 9.43 -14.11 12.35
CA ARG A 140 8.27 -13.84 13.20
C ARG A 140 8.53 -12.63 14.08
N VAL A 141 7.53 -11.78 14.21
CA VAL A 141 7.50 -10.68 15.17
C VAL A 141 6.22 -10.80 15.96
N ASP A 142 6.34 -10.81 17.29
CA ASP A 142 5.23 -10.82 18.23
C ASP A 142 4.93 -9.41 18.74
N GLY A 143 3.66 -9.10 18.95
CA GLY A 143 3.21 -7.85 19.53
C GLY A 143 3.59 -7.77 21.01
N LEU A 144 3.71 -6.54 21.53
CA LEU A 144 4.17 -6.27 22.90
C LEU A 144 3.34 -6.96 23.99
N ASN A 145 2.06 -7.22 23.73
CA ASN A 145 1.13 -7.88 24.65
C ASN A 145 0.86 -9.36 24.30
N GLY A 146 1.55 -9.92 23.30
CA GLY A 146 1.37 -11.29 22.84
C GLY A 146 0.04 -11.59 22.14
N GLN A 147 -0.80 -10.58 21.88
CA GLN A 147 -2.12 -10.77 21.26
C GLN A 147 -2.10 -10.74 19.73
N ALA A 148 -0.98 -10.35 19.13
CA ALA A 148 -0.80 -10.28 17.69
C ALA A 148 0.57 -10.81 17.30
N SER A 149 0.68 -11.41 16.12
CA SER A 149 1.96 -11.82 15.55
C SER A 149 1.94 -11.65 14.04
N ILE A 150 3.05 -11.22 13.46
CA ILE A 150 3.27 -11.21 12.01
C ILE A 150 4.31 -12.28 11.70
N VAL A 151 3.98 -13.18 10.77
CA VAL A 151 4.87 -14.24 10.32
C VAL A 151 5.07 -14.12 8.81
N ALA A 152 6.32 -13.94 8.41
CA ALA A 152 6.76 -14.00 7.02
C ALA A 152 7.48 -15.34 6.80
N ARG A 153 7.16 -16.06 5.73
CA ARG A 153 7.82 -17.32 5.39
C ARG A 153 8.08 -17.40 3.89
N PRO A 154 9.08 -18.18 3.45
CA PRO A 154 9.25 -18.48 2.03
C PRO A 154 7.93 -19.03 1.45
N GLY A 155 7.57 -18.55 0.26
CA GLY A 155 6.40 -19.06 -0.45
C GLY A 155 6.54 -20.56 -0.74
N PRO A 156 5.42 -21.28 -0.93
CA PRO A 156 5.47 -22.70 -1.26
C PRO A 156 6.32 -22.91 -2.52
N GLN A 157 7.33 -23.76 -2.41
CA GLN A 157 8.14 -24.18 -3.57
C GLN A 157 7.23 -24.99 -4.49
N PRO A 158 7.10 -24.63 -5.78
CA PRO A 158 6.31 -25.45 -6.69
C PRO A 158 6.92 -26.86 -6.75
N ALA A 159 6.07 -27.89 -6.67
CA ALA A 159 6.46 -29.30 -6.77
C ALA A 159 6.99 -29.68 -8.16
N SER A 160 6.94 -28.76 -9.13
CA SER A 160 7.35 -28.96 -10.52
C SER A 160 8.34 -27.87 -10.93
N LEU A 161 9.31 -28.25 -11.77
CA LEU A 161 10.38 -27.42 -12.34
C LEU A 161 9.90 -26.27 -13.24
N VAL A 162 8.59 -26.02 -13.31
CA VAL A 162 8.04 -24.85 -14.00
C VAL A 162 8.22 -23.63 -13.10
N PRO A 163 8.97 -22.60 -13.54
CA PRO A 163 9.06 -21.36 -12.79
C PRO A 163 7.69 -20.69 -12.79
N THR A 164 6.95 -20.83 -11.69
CA THR A 164 5.75 -20.01 -11.46
C THR A 164 6.17 -18.60 -11.07
N SER A 165 5.38 -17.60 -11.46
CA SER A 165 5.54 -16.22 -11.01
C SER A 165 5.66 -16.17 -9.48
N PRO A 166 6.47 -15.24 -8.92
CA PRO A 166 6.58 -15.11 -7.47
C PRO A 166 5.19 -14.91 -6.86
N THR A 167 4.78 -15.85 -6.02
CA THR A 167 3.48 -15.80 -5.35
C THR A 167 3.58 -14.96 -4.08
N PHE A 168 2.71 -13.96 -3.96
CA PHE A 168 2.52 -13.23 -2.71
C PHE A 168 1.20 -13.66 -2.10
N GLN A 169 1.27 -14.32 -0.94
CA GLN A 169 0.10 -14.85 -0.26
C GLN A 169 0.00 -14.23 1.14
N ILE A 170 -1.17 -13.73 1.48
CA ILE A 170 -1.48 -13.17 2.80
C ILE A 170 -2.52 -14.08 3.46
N THR A 171 -2.22 -14.50 4.69
CA THR A 171 -3.20 -15.13 5.57
C THR A 171 -3.43 -14.19 6.73
N TYR A 172 -4.69 -13.81 6.95
CA TYR A 172 -5.10 -12.99 8.08
C TYR A 172 -6.02 -13.80 8.98
N ALA A 173 -5.69 -13.85 10.27
CA ALA A 173 -6.50 -14.47 11.29
C ALA A 173 -6.90 -13.39 12.30
N LEU A 174 -8.18 -13.31 12.61
CA LEU A 174 -8.77 -12.29 13.45
C LEU A 174 -9.61 -12.96 14.53
N ASP A 175 -9.36 -12.59 15.77
CA ASP A 175 -10.12 -13.00 16.94
C ASP A 175 -10.34 -11.76 17.81
N TYR A 176 -11.60 -11.39 17.99
CA TYR A 176 -12.00 -10.25 18.81
C TYR A 176 -12.18 -10.61 20.29
N GLY A 177 -11.97 -11.88 20.66
CA GLY A 177 -12.13 -12.40 22.02
C GLY A 177 -13.50 -13.04 22.27
N PRO A 178 -13.68 -13.63 23.46
CA PRO A 178 -14.83 -14.48 23.79
C PRO A 178 -16.16 -13.75 23.82
N ASP A 179 -16.15 -12.44 24.09
CA ASP A 179 -17.38 -11.63 24.21
C ASP A 179 -17.81 -10.97 22.89
N SER A 180 -17.08 -11.23 21.80
CA SER A 180 -17.37 -10.65 20.49
C SER A 180 -18.53 -11.37 19.79
N LEU A 181 -19.45 -10.60 19.20
CA LEU A 181 -20.47 -11.11 18.28
C LEU A 181 -19.88 -11.68 16.99
N VAL A 182 -18.66 -11.25 16.63
CA VAL A 182 -17.93 -11.73 15.47
C VAL A 182 -17.02 -12.88 15.90
N PRO A 183 -17.27 -14.12 15.45
CA PRO A 183 -16.45 -15.27 15.82
C PRO A 183 -15.04 -15.18 15.21
N PRO A 184 -14.07 -15.95 15.73
CA PRO A 184 -12.74 -16.03 15.13
C PRO A 184 -12.81 -16.41 13.65
N GLN A 185 -12.09 -15.67 12.82
CA GLN A 185 -12.09 -15.85 11.37
C GLN A 185 -10.66 -15.96 10.86
N LYS A 186 -10.50 -16.72 9.78
CA LYS A 186 -9.24 -16.83 9.07
C LYS A 186 -9.51 -16.86 7.57
N ALA A 187 -8.82 -15.99 6.85
CA ALA A 187 -8.89 -15.94 5.41
C ALA A 187 -7.47 -15.97 4.81
N THR A 188 -7.36 -16.52 3.61
CA THR A 188 -6.09 -16.63 2.89
C THR A 188 -6.31 -16.21 1.44
N PHE A 189 -5.46 -15.31 0.97
CA PHE A 189 -5.55 -14.71 -0.35
C PHE A 189 -4.19 -14.81 -1.05
N VAL A 190 -4.19 -15.21 -2.31
CA VAL A 190 -3.07 -14.98 -3.22
C VAL A 190 -3.31 -13.62 -3.85
N ILE A 191 -2.37 -12.69 -3.68
CA ILE A 191 -2.51 -11.31 -4.11
C ILE A 191 -1.94 -11.15 -5.52
N THR A 192 -2.81 -10.86 -6.47
CA THR A 192 -2.51 -10.44 -7.84
C THR A 192 -3.37 -9.20 -8.14
N PRO A 193 -3.08 -8.45 -9.22
CA PRO A 193 -3.94 -7.35 -9.63
C PRO A 193 -5.39 -7.75 -9.82
N GLU A 194 -5.66 -8.98 -10.27
CA GLU A 194 -7.00 -9.50 -10.52
C GLU A 194 -7.72 -9.92 -9.23
N THR A 195 -7.01 -10.47 -8.25
CA THR A 195 -7.62 -10.88 -6.97
C THR A 195 -7.74 -9.75 -5.96
N PHE A 196 -7.03 -8.65 -6.18
CA PHE A 196 -7.10 -7.46 -5.33
C PHE A 196 -8.24 -6.50 -5.71
N GLN A 197 -8.65 -6.50 -6.99
CA GLN A 197 -9.84 -5.80 -7.49
C GLN A 197 -11.11 -6.38 -6.88
#